data_AF-A0A0Q6V0A5-F1
#
_entry.id   AF-A0A0Q6V0A5-F1
#
_cell.length_a   1.000
_cell.length_b   1.000
_cell.length_c   1.000
_cell.angle_alpha   90.00
_cell.angle_beta   90.00
_cell.angle_gamma   90.00
#
_symmetry.space_group_name_H-M   'P 1'
#
loop_
_entity.id
_entity.type
_entity.pdbx_description
1 polymer ?
#
loop_
_entity_poly.entity_id
_entity_poly.type
_entity_poly.pdbx_seq_one_letter_code
_entity_poly.pdbx_strand_id
1 'polypeptide(L)'
;MATMTRDEIDRMLDQMAAESAAKSDVALLPGVISFNSSTWVKMSPTDLPTTCESVKAGVRYRGVQVLISSAFDDGVLNRAEDGGRGQPYRDLEQRN
;
A
#
# COMPACT_ATOMS: atom_id res chain seq x y z
N MET A 1 -10.33 -5.46 17.26
CA MET A 1 -10.18 -4.49 16.15
C MET A 1 -10.06 -5.31 14.88
N ALA A 2 -10.76 -4.96 13.82
CA ALA A 2 -10.66 -5.68 12.55
C ALA A 2 -9.35 -5.26 11.88
N THR A 3 -8.49 -6.23 11.59
CA THR A 3 -7.25 -6.02 10.86
C THR A 3 -7.53 -6.12 9.36
N MET A 4 -7.04 -5.16 8.58
CA MET A 4 -7.15 -5.20 7.12
C MET A 4 -6.44 -6.45 6.56
N THR A 5 -7.17 -7.22 5.75
CA THR A 5 -6.67 -8.47 5.15
C THR A 5 -5.95 -8.22 3.83
N ARG A 6 -5.14 -9.19 3.40
CA ARG A 6 -4.48 -9.15 2.08
C ARG A 6 -5.46 -8.95 0.92
N ASP A 7 -6.56 -9.70 0.92
CA ASP A 7 -7.57 -9.62 -0.15
C ASP A 7 -8.27 -8.26 -0.18
N GLU A 8 -8.40 -7.58 0.96
CA GLU A 8 -8.89 -6.20 1.01
C GLU A 8 -7.88 -5.23 0.40
N ILE A 9 -6.59 -5.38 0.71
CA ILE A 9 -5.52 -4.55 0.14
C ILE A 9 -5.48 -4.74 -1.38
N ASP A 10 -5.47 -5.99 -1.86
CA ASP A 10 -5.45 -6.29 -3.29
C ASP A 10 -6.66 -5.71 -4.02
N ARG A 11 -7.85 -5.79 -3.43
CA ARG A 11 -9.06 -5.16 -3.99
C ARG A 11 -8.94 -3.64 -4.07
N MET A 12 -8.45 -2.99 -3.02
CA MET A 12 -8.28 -1.54 -3.00
C MET A 12 -7.23 -1.07 -4.02
N LEU A 13 -6.10 -1.77 -4.12
CA LEU A 13 -5.06 -1.47 -5.10
C LEU A 13 -5.58 -1.58 -6.54
N ASP A 14 -6.30 -2.65 -6.84
CA ASP A 14 -6.83 -2.88 -8.19
C ASP A 14 -7.97 -1.90 -8.53
N GLN A 15 -8.80 -1.54 -7.55
CA GLN A 15 -9.83 -0.51 -7.73
C GLN A 15 -9.21 0.85 -8.04
N MET A 16 -8.18 1.27 -7.31
CA MET A 16 -7.46 2.53 -7.57
C MET A 16 -6.79 2.52 -8.95
N ALA A 17 -6.17 1.40 -9.33
CA ALA A 17 -5.57 1.26 -10.66
C ALA A 17 -6.62 1.34 -11.79
N ALA A 18 -7.78 0.68 -11.61
CA ALA A 18 -8.89 0.75 -12.56
C ALA A 18 -9.47 2.17 -12.65
N GLU A 19 -9.62 2.86 -11.52
CA GLU A 19 -10.11 4.24 -11.48
C GLU A 19 -9.14 5.22 -12.15
N SER A 20 -7.84 5.08 -11.88
CA SER A 20 -6.78 5.84 -12.55
C SER A 20 -6.82 5.63 -14.06
N ALA A 21 -6.96 4.39 -14.53
CA ALA A 21 -7.06 4.10 -15.95
C ALA A 21 -8.34 4.69 -16.59
N ALA A 22 -9.49 4.58 -15.91
CA ALA A 22 -10.76 5.12 -16.39
C ALA A 22 -10.75 6.65 -16.50
N LYS A 23 -10.07 7.33 -15.57
CA LYS A 23 -9.96 8.80 -15.54
C LYS A 23 -8.69 9.33 -16.23
N SER A 24 -7.78 8.45 -16.66
CA SER A 24 -6.44 8.78 -17.16
C SER A 24 -5.66 9.71 -16.21
N ASP A 25 -5.85 9.52 -14.90
CA ASP A 25 -5.23 10.35 -13.85
C ASP A 25 -4.27 9.52 -12.99
N VAL A 26 -2.98 9.81 -13.14
CA VAL A 26 -1.88 9.14 -12.43
C VAL A 26 -1.91 9.43 -10.92
N ALA A 27 -2.52 10.54 -10.49
CA ALA A 27 -2.63 10.89 -9.07
C ALA A 27 -3.53 9.92 -8.30
N LEU A 28 -4.45 9.22 -8.99
CA LEU A 28 -5.34 8.22 -8.42
C LEU A 28 -4.71 6.84 -8.29
N LEU A 29 -3.49 6.64 -8.80
CA LEU A 29 -2.76 5.40 -8.53
C LEU A 29 -2.48 5.24 -7.04
N PRO A 30 -2.32 4.00 -6.56
CA PRO A 30 -1.87 3.75 -5.20
C PRO A 30 -0.57 4.50 -4.88
N GLY A 31 -0.57 5.18 -3.74
CA GLY A 31 0.59 5.90 -3.20
C GLY A 31 1.22 5.14 -2.06
N VAL A 32 0.46 4.86 -1.00
CA VAL A 32 0.95 4.22 0.21
C VAL A 32 -0.10 3.31 0.84
N ILE A 33 0.35 2.24 1.46
CA ILE A 33 -0.43 1.40 2.37
C ILE A 33 -0.02 1.80 3.79
N SER A 34 -0.97 2.29 4.59
CA SER A 34 -0.74 2.67 5.98
C SER A 34 -1.33 1.63 6.92
N PHE A 35 -0.61 1.35 8.00
CA PHE A 35 -1.07 0.51 9.09
C PHE A 35 -0.87 1.19 10.43
N ASN A 36 -1.84 0.99 11.32
CA ASN A 36 -1.63 1.16 12.73
C ASN A 36 -0.67 0.08 13.25
N SER A 37 0.27 0.45 14.12
CA SER A 37 1.18 -0.53 14.70
C SER A 37 0.48 -1.60 15.56
N SER A 38 -0.73 -1.34 16.06
CA SER A 38 -1.52 -2.29 16.85
C SER A 38 -2.27 -3.33 16.01
N THR A 39 -2.47 -3.07 14.72
CA THR A 39 -3.19 -3.94 13.78
C THR A 39 -2.26 -4.62 12.78
N TRP A 40 -1.04 -4.09 12.60
CA TRP A 40 -0.03 -4.64 11.68
C TRP A 40 0.28 -6.11 11.97
N VAL A 41 -0.04 -6.98 10.99
CA VAL A 41 0.38 -8.37 11.01
C VAL A 41 1.81 -8.42 10.45
N LYS A 42 2.73 -9.01 11.22
CA LYS A 42 4.14 -9.18 10.82
C LYS A 42 4.28 -9.76 9.41
N MET A 43 5.48 -9.58 8.84
CA MET A 43 5.96 -10.10 7.55
C MET A 43 5.93 -11.64 7.44
N SER A 44 4.78 -12.26 7.65
CA SER A 44 4.52 -13.65 7.37
C SER A 44 4.20 -13.75 5.88
N PRO A 45 4.94 -14.56 5.10
CA PRO A 45 4.64 -14.77 3.68
C PRO A 45 3.19 -15.24 3.43
N THR A 46 2.59 -15.89 4.42
CA THR A 46 1.21 -16.39 4.38
C THR A 46 0.18 -15.27 4.46
N ASP A 47 0.48 -14.20 5.21
CA ASP A 47 -0.48 -13.14 5.52
C ASP A 47 -0.28 -11.95 4.58
N LEU A 48 0.92 -11.38 4.54
CA LEU A 48 1.26 -10.31 3.62
C LEU A 48 2.76 -10.42 3.25
N PRO A 49 3.08 -10.93 2.04
CA PRO A 49 4.46 -11.16 1.62
C PRO A 49 5.15 -9.85 1.25
N THR A 50 5.37 -8.99 2.24
CA THR A 50 6.06 -7.71 2.05
C THR A 50 7.57 -7.90 2.05
N THR A 51 8.26 -7.17 1.19
CA THR A 51 9.72 -7.20 1.10
C THR A 51 10.30 -5.89 1.61
N CYS A 52 11.27 -5.94 2.53
CA CYS A 52 12.13 -4.80 2.81
C CYS A 52 13.26 -4.78 1.78
N GLU A 53 13.21 -3.85 0.83
CA GLU A 53 14.18 -3.86 -0.28
C GLU A 53 15.50 -3.17 0.06
N SER A 54 15.42 -2.05 0.79
CA SER A 54 16.59 -1.31 1.26
C SER A 54 16.18 -0.34 2.38
N VAL A 55 17.14 0.22 3.10
CA VAL A 55 16.88 1.24 4.13
C VAL A 55 16.15 2.46 3.54
N LYS A 56 16.45 2.83 2.29
CA LYS A 56 15.83 3.98 1.62
C LYS A 56 14.45 3.66 1.04
N ALA A 57 14.27 2.47 0.47
CA ALA A 57 13.02 2.06 -0.16
C ALA A 57 12.00 1.46 0.82
N GLY A 58 12.45 1.03 2.00
CA GLY A 58 11.60 0.47 3.05
C GLY A 58 10.89 -0.82 2.64
N VAL A 59 9.76 -1.06 3.33
CA VAL A 59 8.91 -2.23 3.14
C VAL A 59 7.91 -1.95 2.02
N ARG A 60 7.76 -2.90 1.09
CA ARG A 60 6.84 -2.76 -0.05
C ARG A 60 5.97 -3.99 -0.27
N TYR A 61 4.78 -3.74 -0.79
CA TYR A 61 3.83 -4.74 -1.26
C TYR A 61 3.35 -4.36 -2.67
N ARG A 62 3.56 -5.24 -3.65
CA ARG A 62 3.26 -4.99 -5.08
C ARG A 62 3.85 -3.66 -5.59
N GLY A 63 5.07 -3.34 -5.16
CA GLY A 63 5.74 -2.07 -5.47
C GLY A 63 5.26 -0.84 -4.67
N VAL A 64 4.18 -0.94 -3.89
CA VAL A 64 3.62 0.15 -3.08
C VAL A 64 4.27 0.19 -1.69
N GLN A 65 4.58 1.40 -1.21
CA GLN A 65 5.20 1.61 0.10
C GLN A 65 4.26 1.17 1.22
N VAL A 66 4.78 0.43 2.20
CA VAL A 66 4.06 0.10 3.44
C VAL A 66 4.65 0.92 4.57
N LEU A 67 3.80 1.68 5.27
CA LEU A 67 4.17 2.47 6.44
C LEU A 67 3.38 2.03 7.67
N ILE A 68 4.08 1.91 8.79
CA ILE A 68 3.51 1.40 10.04
C ILE A 68 3.80 2.43 11.13
N SER A 69 2.76 2.90 11.81
CA SER A 69 2.87 3.85 12.92
C SER A 69 1.65 3.75 13.82
N SER A 70 1.80 3.97 15.13
CA SER A 70 0.64 4.10 16.03
C SER A 70 -0.23 5.31 15.72
N ALA A 71 0.27 6.27 14.95
CA ALA A 71 -0.44 7.48 14.53
C ALA A 71 -1.20 7.34 13.20
N PHE A 72 -1.13 6.16 12.55
CA PHE A 72 -1.82 5.92 11.29
C PHE A 72 -3.07 5.08 11.48
N ASP A 73 -4.04 5.30 10.60
CA ASP A 73 -5.17 4.41 10.38
C ASP A 73 -4.82 3.39 9.28
N ASP A 74 -5.47 2.23 9.34
CA ASP A 74 -5.33 1.18 8.33
C ASP A 74 -6.00 1.63 7.02
N GLY A 75 -5.26 1.55 5.90
CA GLY A 75 -5.84 1.87 4.60
C GLY A 75 -4.83 1.94 3.46
N VAL A 76 -5.36 2.21 2.27
CA VAL A 76 -4.56 2.54 1.07
C VAL A 76 -4.94 3.96 0.67
N LEU A 77 -3.93 4.81 0.52
CA LEU A 77 -4.10 6.19 0.04
C LEU A 77 -3.57 6.29 -1.39
N ASN A 78 -4.25 7.07 -2.23
CA ASN A 78 -3.73 7.39 -3.57
C ASN A 78 -2.59 8.43 -3.48
N ARG A 79 -1.91 8.67 -4.61
CA ARG A 79 -0.78 9.60 -4.68
C ARG A 79 -1.18 11.07 -4.46
N ALA A 80 -2.46 11.42 -4.59
CA ALA A 80 -2.95 12.77 -4.24
C ALA A 80 -3.13 12.94 -2.73
N GLU A 81 -3.46 11.86 -2.01
CA GLU A 81 -3.81 11.86 -0.59
C GLU A 81 -2.61 11.59 0.32
N ASP A 82 -1.62 10.84 -0.15
CA ASP A 82 -0.53 10.35 0.70
C ASP A 82 0.47 11.44 1.15
N GLY A 83 0.38 12.65 0.60
CA GLY A 83 1.27 13.76 0.89
C GLY A 83 2.74 13.48 0.58
N GLY A 84 3.02 12.62 -0.41
CA GLY A 84 4.38 12.24 -0.81
C GLY A 84 5.01 11.13 0.03
N ARG A 85 4.30 10.58 1.01
CA ARG A 85 4.83 9.55 1.92
C ARG A 85 5.16 8.23 1.22
N GLY A 86 4.51 7.93 0.10
CA GLY A 86 4.76 6.73 -0.71
C GLY A 86 5.95 6.83 -1.66
N GLN A 87 6.65 7.97 -1.71
CA GLN A 87 7.77 8.14 -2.62
C GLN A 87 8.97 7.23 -2.26
N PRO A 88 9.71 6.72 -3.27
CA PRO A 88 9.45 6.85 -4.70
C PRO A 88 8.27 5.97 -5.15
N TYR A 89 7.40 6.56 -5.99
CA TYR A 89 6.30 5.82 -6.61
C TYR A 89 6.83 4.90 -7.70
N ARG A 90 6.22 3.72 -7.81
CA ARG A 90 6.52 2.70 -8.80
C ARG A 90 5.25 2.25 -9.49
N ASP A 91 5.43 1.51 -10.57
CA ASP A 91 4.32 0.82 -11.21
C ASP A 91 3.78 -0.25 -10.28
N LEU A 92 2.45 -0.37 -10.26
CA LEU A 92 1.77 -1.37 -9.46
C LEU A 92 2.06 -2.76 -10.05
N GLU A 93 2.64 -3.65 -9.25
CA GLU A 93 2.94 -5.01 -9.68
C GLU A 93 1.67 -5.87 -9.72
N GLN A 94 1.69 -6.96 -10.49
CA GLN A 94 0.59 -7.93 -10.51
C GLN A 94 0.49 -8.69 -9.19
N ARG A 95 -0.65 -9.33 -8.95
CA ARG A 95 -0.85 -10.17 -7.75
C ARG A 95 0.11 -11.37 -7.82
N ASN A 96 0.85 -11.61 -6.73
CA ASN A 96 1.75 -12.77 -6.56
C ASN A 96 1.06 -13.97 -5.90
#